data_AF-A0A0D2B808-F1
#
_entry.id   AF-A0A0D2B808-F1
#
_cell.length_a   1.000
_cell.length_b   1.000
_cell.length_c   1.000
_cell.angle_alpha   90.00
_cell.angle_beta   90.00
_cell.angle_gamma   90.00
#
_symmetry.space_group_name_H-M   'P 1'
#
loop_
_entity.id
_entity.type
_entity.pdbx_description
1 polymer ?
#
loop_
_entity_poly.entity_id
_entity_poly.type
_entity_poly.pdbx_seq_one_letter_code
_entity_poly.pdbx_strand_id
1 'polypeptide(L)'
;MSSSTIPAFYRVFFSTVDPLIALSGALTQLLAPRTLLTLYNGSSATLPPAIETTALLDSGAGYLLSTMLLQLVLLRLRPADRAVWRCLEAAILVQDVAVVAAVARALDAQHRLAWPLLLRPGEWANLAILAGVGALRAAFLLGVGMGGGGGGGKAKRT
;
A
#
# COMPACT_ATOMS: atom_id res chain seq x y z
N MET A 1 -19.93 3.39 -27.10
CA MET A 1 -19.64 3.53 -25.66
C MET A 1 -18.23 2.99 -25.45
N SER A 2 -17.24 3.86 -25.22
CA SER A 2 -15.89 3.40 -24.92
C SER A 2 -15.95 2.69 -23.58
N SER A 3 -15.98 1.35 -23.63
CA SER A 3 -15.71 0.47 -22.49
C SER A 3 -14.39 0.93 -21.94
N SER A 4 -14.43 1.80 -20.93
CA SER A 4 -13.24 2.18 -20.22
C SER A 4 -12.92 0.90 -19.45
N THR A 5 -12.05 0.08 -20.01
CA THR A 5 -11.57 -1.16 -19.42
C THR A 5 -10.43 -0.81 -18.47
N ILE A 6 -10.31 -1.49 -17.33
CA ILE A 6 -9.17 -1.26 -16.43
C ILE A 6 -7.89 -1.68 -17.17
N PRO A 7 -6.86 -0.82 -17.24
CA PRO A 7 -5.60 -1.17 -17.90
C PRO A 7 -5.00 -2.47 -17.36
N ALA A 8 -4.43 -3.29 -18.25
CA ALA A 8 -3.90 -4.61 -17.90
C ALA A 8 -2.84 -4.54 -16.79
N PHE A 9 -2.03 -3.49 -16.79
CA PHE A 9 -1.04 -3.23 -15.74
C PHE A 9 -1.66 -3.19 -14.34
N TYR A 10 -2.67 -2.32 -14.12
CA TYR A 10 -3.37 -2.24 -12.83
C TYR A 10 -4.06 -3.55 -12.47
N ARG A 11 -4.60 -4.26 -13.48
CA ARG A 11 -5.25 -5.55 -13.24
C ARG A 11 -4.28 -6.56 -12.65
N VAL A 12 -3.12 -6.75 -13.28
CA VAL A 12 -2.11 -7.71 -12.82
C VAL A 12 -1.51 -7.26 -11.49
N PHE A 13 -1.22 -5.96 -11.34
CA PHE A 13 -0.63 -5.44 -10.12
C PHE A 13 -1.54 -5.67 -8.90
N PHE A 14 -2.76 -5.14 -8.91
CA PHE A 14 -3.63 -5.21 -7.72
C PHE A 14 -4.21 -6.60 -7.46
N SER A 15 -4.37 -7.45 -8.49
CA SER A 15 -4.91 -8.80 -8.28
C SER A 15 -3.85 -9.86 -7.98
N THR A 16 -2.56 -9.57 -8.20
CA THR A 16 -1.49 -10.58 -8.05
C THR A 16 -0.26 -10.04 -7.32
N VAL A 17 0.32 -8.93 -7.77
CA VAL A 17 1.54 -8.39 -7.16
C VAL A 17 1.27 -7.85 -5.76
N ASP A 18 0.23 -7.03 -5.60
CA ASP A 18 -0.10 -6.41 -4.32
C ASP A 18 -0.51 -7.44 -3.24
N PRO A 19 -1.30 -8.48 -3.53
CA PRO A 19 -1.55 -9.58 -2.59
C PRO A 19 -0.28 -10.31 -2.15
N LEU A 20 0.69 -10.50 -3.05
CA LEU A 20 1.97 -11.14 -2.70
C LEU A 20 2.81 -10.25 -1.79
N ILE A 21 2.79 -8.93 -2.01
CA ILE A 21 3.43 -7.95 -1.10
C ILE A 21 2.76 -8.01 0.28
N ALA A 22 1.43 -8.00 0.33
CA ALA A 22 0.68 -8.11 1.58
C ALA A 22 0.98 -9.43 2.33
N LEU A 23 1.05 -10.55 1.61
CA LEU A 23 1.44 -11.85 2.17
C LEU A 23 2.87 -11.82 2.73
N SER A 24 3.81 -11.27 1.97
CA SER A 24 5.20 -11.14 2.42
C SER A 24 5.30 -10.28 3.69
N GLY A 25 4.56 -9.17 3.75
CA GLY A 25 4.47 -8.33 4.95
C GLY A 25 3.86 -9.07 6.14
N ALA A 26 2.79 -9.85 5.93
CA ALA A 26 2.16 -10.65 6.98
C ALA A 26 3.11 -11.73 7.53
N LEU A 27 3.79 -12.47 6.64
CA LEU A 27 4.75 -13.50 7.05
C LEU A 27 5.95 -12.88 7.78
N THR A 28 6.41 -11.70 7.37
CA THR A 28 7.51 -11.01 8.07
C THR A 28 7.09 -10.58 9.48
N GLN A 29 5.85 -10.13 9.67
CA GLN A 29 5.31 -9.82 11.00
C GLN A 29 5.26 -11.06 11.92
N LEU A 30 4.75 -12.18 11.41
CA LEU A 30 4.54 -13.41 12.19
C LEU A 30 5.84 -14.18 12.46
N LEU A 31 6.71 -14.29 11.45
CA LEU A 31 7.86 -15.21 11.48
C LEU A 31 9.19 -14.49 11.70
N ALA A 32 9.27 -13.20 11.39
CA ALA A 32 10.50 -12.43 11.45
C ALA A 32 10.31 -11.03 12.09
N PRO A 33 9.69 -10.93 13.29
CA PRO A 33 9.39 -9.64 13.93
C PRO A 33 10.66 -8.83 14.21
N ARG A 34 11.79 -9.49 14.50
CA ARG A 34 13.10 -8.81 14.65
C ARG A 34 13.51 -8.06 13.39
N THR A 35 13.38 -8.71 12.23
CA THR A 35 13.71 -8.12 10.93
C THR A 35 12.84 -6.91 10.67
N LEU A 36 11.53 -7.04 10.88
CA LEU A 36 10.58 -5.95 10.63
C LEU A 36 10.82 -4.73 11.53
N LEU A 37 11.01 -4.94 12.84
CA LEU A 37 11.26 -3.83 13.76
C LEU A 37 12.57 -3.10 13.43
N THR A 38 13.59 -3.83 12.98
CA THR A 38 14.85 -3.26 12.52
C THR A 38 14.68 -2.47 11.21
N LEU A 39 13.79 -2.92 10.30
CA LEU A 39 13.46 -2.19 9.07
C LEU A 39 12.75 -0.86 9.34
N TYR A 40 11.96 -0.76 10.41
CA TYR A 40 11.24 0.47 10.75
C TYR A 40 12.03 1.43 11.64
N ASN A 41 12.82 0.91 12.59
CA ASN A 41 13.42 1.72 13.65
C ASN A 41 14.95 1.54 13.78
N GLY A 42 15.58 0.73 12.93
CA GLY A 42 17.02 0.56 12.90
C GLY A 42 17.60 0.17 14.26
N SER A 43 18.58 0.95 14.73
CA SER A 43 19.25 0.74 16.03
C SER A 43 18.38 1.03 17.26
N SER A 44 17.23 1.66 17.08
CA SER A 44 16.30 2.00 18.17
C SER A 44 15.27 0.90 18.45
N ALA A 45 15.29 -0.20 17.67
CA ALA A 45 14.37 -1.31 17.86
C ALA A 45 14.63 -2.04 19.19
N THR A 46 13.61 -2.12 20.05
CA THR A 46 13.67 -2.96 21.26
C THR A 46 13.59 -4.44 20.87
N LEU A 47 14.64 -5.19 21.20
CA LEU A 47 14.76 -6.62 20.89
C LEU A 47 15.13 -7.41 22.16
N PRO A 48 14.41 -8.50 22.50
CA PRO A 48 13.22 -9.02 21.82
C PRO A 48 12.01 -8.06 21.92
N PRO A 49 11.02 -8.19 21.00
CA PRO A 49 9.81 -7.37 21.06
C PRO A 49 9.06 -7.57 22.38
N ALA A 50 8.49 -6.49 22.93
CA ALA A 50 7.59 -6.57 24.07
C ALA A 50 6.30 -7.35 23.70
N ILE A 51 5.59 -7.89 24.69
CA ILE A 51 4.39 -8.71 24.47
C ILE A 51 3.32 -7.91 23.72
N GLU A 52 3.16 -6.64 24.06
CA GLU A 52 2.25 -5.69 23.41
C GLU A 52 2.64 -5.45 21.95
N THR A 53 3.94 -5.39 21.67
CA THR A 53 4.45 -5.23 20.29
C THR A 53 4.18 -6.49 19.47
N THR A 54 4.44 -7.67 20.03
CA THR A 54 4.14 -8.95 19.37
C THR A 54 2.65 -9.07 19.04
N ALA A 55 1.77 -8.77 19.98
CA ALA A 55 0.33 -8.81 19.76
C ALA A 55 -0.11 -7.82 18.65
N LEU A 56 0.51 -6.64 18.59
CA LEU A 56 0.24 -5.66 17.54
C LEU A 56 0.75 -6.11 16.16
N LEU A 57 1.93 -6.75 16.10
CA LEU A 57 2.47 -7.33 14.86
C LEU A 57 1.59 -8.48 14.35
N ASP A 58 1.12 -9.35 15.23
CA ASP A 58 0.21 -10.46 14.87
C ASP A 58 -1.13 -9.92 14.37
N SER A 59 -1.67 -8.88 15.03
CA SER A 59 -2.89 -8.19 14.59
C SER A 59 -2.69 -7.52 13.23
N GLY A 60 -1.54 -6.87 13.01
CA GLY A 60 -1.15 -6.28 11.74
C GLY A 60 -0.99 -7.32 10.62
N ALA A 61 -0.50 -8.51 10.95
CA ALA A 61 -0.42 -9.63 10.00
C ALA A 61 -1.81 -10.12 9.60
N GLY A 62 -2.73 -10.28 10.57
CA GLY A 62 -4.12 -10.63 10.30
C GLY A 62 -4.81 -9.61 9.39
N TYR A 63 -4.53 -8.32 9.58
CA TYR A 63 -5.05 -7.26 8.72
C TYR A 63 -4.50 -7.33 7.29
N LEU A 64 -3.20 -7.55 7.11
CA LEU A 64 -2.61 -7.74 5.77
C LEU A 64 -3.15 -8.99 5.07
N LEU A 65 -3.36 -10.10 5.79
CA LEU A 65 -3.96 -11.32 5.24
C LEU A 65 -5.42 -11.10 4.82
N SER A 66 -6.18 -10.33 5.61
CA SER A 66 -7.54 -9.90 5.26
C SER A 66 -7.54 -9.09 3.97
N THR A 67 -6.68 -8.08 3.87
CA THR A 67 -6.52 -7.25 2.67
C THR A 67 -6.11 -8.08 1.45
N MET A 68 -5.15 -9.00 1.61
CA MET A 68 -4.75 -9.95 0.56
C MET A 68 -5.94 -10.77 0.06
N LEU A 69 -6.71 -11.39 0.96
CA LEU A 69 -7.87 -12.20 0.59
C LEU A 69 -8.94 -11.37 -0.13
N LEU A 70 -9.25 -10.17 0.36
CA LEU A 70 -10.21 -9.27 -0.28
C LEU A 70 -9.79 -8.90 -1.70
N GLN A 71 -8.52 -8.56 -1.91
CA GLN A 71 -7.98 -8.30 -3.25
C GLN A 71 -8.03 -9.54 -4.15
N LEU A 72 -7.60 -10.70 -3.63
CA LEU A 72 -7.58 -11.92 -4.42
C LEU A 72 -8.98 -12.31 -4.89
N VAL A 73 -9.94 -12.28 -3.96
CA VAL A 73 -11.31 -12.74 -4.17
C VAL A 73 -12.11 -11.69 -4.94
N LEU A 74 -12.28 -10.47 -4.41
CA LEU A 74 -13.19 -9.48 -5.00
C LEU A 74 -12.77 -9.07 -6.42
N LEU A 75 -11.47 -8.87 -6.66
CA LEU A 75 -10.98 -8.44 -7.97
C LEU A 75 -11.07 -9.54 -9.03
N ARG A 76 -11.01 -10.82 -8.62
CA ARG A 76 -11.23 -11.97 -9.52
C ARG A 76 -12.71 -12.27 -9.75
N LEU A 77 -13.56 -12.08 -8.74
CA LEU A 77 -15.02 -12.24 -8.89
C LEU A 77 -15.62 -11.14 -9.77
N ARG A 78 -15.09 -9.92 -9.69
CA ARG A 78 -15.62 -8.74 -10.38
C ARG A 78 -14.55 -8.02 -11.20
N PRO A 79 -13.96 -8.68 -12.23
CA PRO A 79 -12.82 -8.14 -12.96
C PRO A 79 -13.15 -6.93 -13.85
N ALA A 80 -14.42 -6.72 -14.18
CA ALA A 80 -14.90 -5.59 -14.98
C ALA A 80 -15.54 -4.47 -14.15
N ASP A 81 -15.76 -4.68 -12.85
CA ASP A 81 -16.50 -3.75 -12.00
C ASP A 81 -15.58 -2.69 -11.38
N ARG A 82 -15.49 -1.54 -12.04
CA ARG A 82 -14.62 -0.46 -11.58
C ARG A 82 -15.01 0.13 -10.22
N ALA A 83 -16.29 0.09 -9.85
CA ALA A 83 -16.70 0.63 -8.57
C ALA A 83 -16.13 -0.22 -7.43
N VAL A 84 -16.17 -1.55 -7.58
CA VAL A 84 -15.55 -2.49 -6.63
C VAL A 84 -14.04 -2.26 -6.53
N TRP A 85 -13.34 -2.13 -7.66
CA TRP A 85 -11.90 -1.88 -7.66
C TRP A 85 -11.57 -0.56 -6.96
N ARG A 86 -12.26 0.54 -7.31
CA ARG A 86 -12.01 1.85 -6.69
C ARG A 86 -12.32 1.85 -5.20
N CYS A 87 -13.38 1.18 -4.77
CA CYS A 87 -13.74 1.09 -3.36
C CYS A 87 -12.66 0.33 -2.57
N LEU A 88 -12.23 -0.82 -3.08
CA LEU A 88 -11.20 -1.63 -2.44
C LEU A 88 -9.85 -0.89 -2.39
N GLU A 89 -9.40 -0.36 -3.53
CA GLU A 89 -8.16 0.41 -3.60
C GLU A 89 -8.23 1.70 -2.75
N ALA A 90 -9.38 2.35 -2.61
CA ALA A 90 -9.51 3.49 -1.70
C ALA A 90 -9.34 3.07 -0.23
N ALA A 91 -9.94 1.94 0.17
CA ALA A 91 -9.79 1.42 1.53
C ALA A 91 -8.33 1.06 1.85
N ILE A 92 -7.62 0.44 0.89
CA ILE A 92 -6.21 0.09 1.07
C ILE A 92 -5.33 1.35 1.06
N LEU A 93 -5.68 2.39 0.30
CA LEU A 93 -4.92 3.64 0.32
C LEU A 93 -4.98 4.32 1.69
N VAL A 94 -6.12 4.24 2.38
CA VAL A 94 -6.25 4.72 3.77
C VAL A 94 -5.29 3.95 4.68
N GLN A 95 -5.19 2.63 4.49
CA GLN A 95 -4.20 1.80 5.19
C GLN A 95 -2.77 2.26 4.89
N ASP A 96 -2.41 2.47 3.61
CA ASP A 96 -1.05 2.89 3.24
C ASP A 96 -0.66 4.21 3.91
N VAL A 97 -1.56 5.19 3.89
CA VAL A 97 -1.37 6.49 4.54
C VAL A 97 -1.21 6.33 6.05
N ALA A 98 -2.04 5.48 6.68
CA ALA A 98 -1.95 5.21 8.11
C ALA A 98 -0.61 4.57 8.50
N VAL A 99 -0.09 3.63 7.69
CA VAL A 99 1.22 3.01 7.94
C VAL A 99 2.36 4.01 7.73
N VAL A 100 2.36 4.78 6.64
CA VAL A 100 3.36 5.84 6.41
C VAL A 100 3.36 6.86 7.56
N ALA A 101 2.18 7.29 8.01
CA ALA A 101 2.05 8.19 9.15
C ALA A 101 2.51 7.57 10.47
N ALA A 102 2.31 6.26 10.67
CA ALA A 102 2.83 5.55 11.84
C ALA A 102 4.36 5.53 11.85
N VAL A 103 5.00 5.27 10.70
CA VAL A 103 6.46 5.33 10.57
C VAL A 103 6.98 6.74 10.80
N ALA A 104 6.32 7.75 10.20
CA ALA A 104 6.71 9.15 10.40
C ALA A 104 6.65 9.56 11.88
N ARG A 105 5.58 9.21 12.60
CA ARG A 105 5.46 9.47 14.04
C ARG A 105 6.50 8.70 14.87
N ALA A 106 6.82 7.46 14.49
CA ALA A 106 7.85 6.68 15.17
C ALA A 106 9.24 7.31 15.02
N LEU A 107 9.55 7.85 13.83
CA LEU A 107 10.79 8.60 13.58
C LEU A 107 10.81 9.94 14.32
N ASP A 108 9.66 10.62 14.42
CA ASP A 108 9.53 11.90 15.14
C ASP A 108 9.82 11.74 16.62
N ALA A 109 9.23 10.70 17.22
CA ALA A 109 9.45 10.34 18.63
C ALA A 109 10.91 9.99 18.94
N GLN A 110 11.70 9.63 17.92
CA GLN A 110 13.15 9.39 18.03
C GLN A 110 13.97 10.64 17.71
N HIS A 111 13.34 11.78 17.42
CA HIS A 111 13.98 12.99 16.90
C HIS A 111 14.81 12.75 15.63
N ARG A 112 14.46 11.70 14.86
CA ARG A 112 15.13 11.31 13.60
C ARG A 112 14.46 11.90 12.36
N LEU A 113 13.48 12.79 12.53
CA LEU A 113 12.82 13.47 11.41
C LEU A 113 13.71 14.52 10.71
N ALA A 114 14.87 14.84 11.30
CA ALA A 114 15.83 15.77 10.74
C ALA A 114 16.49 15.21 9.46
N TRP A 115 15.85 15.49 8.33
CA TRP A 115 16.30 15.22 6.96
C TRP A 115 16.33 13.74 6.54
N PRO A 116 15.84 13.41 5.32
CA PRO A 116 15.83 12.05 4.78
C PRO A 116 17.21 11.38 4.69
N LEU A 117 18.31 12.15 4.77
CA LEU A 117 19.69 11.65 4.73
C LEU A 117 20.13 10.84 5.95
N LEU A 118 19.37 10.78 7.05
CA LEU A 118 19.72 10.03 8.27
C LEU A 118 19.09 8.62 8.36
N LEU A 119 18.27 8.22 7.39
CA LEU A 119 17.70 6.88 7.33
C LEU A 119 18.72 5.90 6.75
N ARG A 120 18.82 4.71 7.35
CA ARG A 120 19.68 3.65 6.81
C ARG A 120 19.15 3.20 5.44
N PRO A 121 19.99 2.66 4.54
CA PRO A 121 19.56 2.22 3.21
C PRO A 121 18.37 1.25 3.23
N GLY A 122 18.28 0.37 4.25
CA GLY A 122 17.15 -0.55 4.42
C GLY A 122 15.85 0.11 4.86
N GLU A 123 15.92 1.16 5.70
CA GLU A 123 14.74 1.94 6.13
C GLU A 123 14.15 2.72 4.94
N TRP A 124 15.04 3.27 4.10
CA TRP A 124 14.69 3.93 2.85
C TRP A 124 14.00 3.01 1.84
N ALA A 125 14.56 1.82 1.64
CA ALA A 125 13.99 0.86 0.70
C ALA A 125 12.56 0.48 1.10
N ASN A 126 12.32 0.24 2.39
CA ASN A 126 11.00 -0.08 2.91
C ASN A 126 10.00 1.08 2.73
N LEU A 127 10.40 2.30 3.09
CA LEU A 127 9.56 3.49 2.90
C LEU A 127 9.27 3.79 1.43
N ALA A 128 10.25 3.64 0.55
CA ALA A 128 10.09 3.85 -0.89
C ALA A 128 9.12 2.84 -1.50
N ILE A 129 9.17 1.56 -1.09
CA ILE A 129 8.21 0.55 -1.53
C ILE A 129 6.81 0.91 -1.04
N LEU A 130 6.65 1.20 0.24
CA LEU A 130 5.35 1.53 0.83
C LEU A 130 4.71 2.77 0.18
N ALA A 131 5.49 3.84 0.03
CA ALA A 131 5.04 5.07 -0.62
C ALA A 131 4.80 4.86 -2.12
N GLY A 132 5.62 4.05 -2.80
CA GLY A 132 5.47 3.75 -4.23
C GLY A 132 4.20 2.98 -4.53
N VAL A 133 3.88 1.96 -3.73
CA VAL A 133 2.63 1.19 -3.83
C VAL A 133 1.42 2.10 -3.56
N GLY A 134 1.46 2.91 -2.51
CA GLY A 134 0.41 3.89 -2.21
C GLY A 134 0.23 4.93 -3.32
N ALA A 135 1.32 5.42 -3.91
CA ALA A 135 1.27 6.35 -5.05
C ALA A 135 0.65 5.70 -6.29
N LEU A 136 0.96 4.42 -6.57
CA LEU A 136 0.36 3.69 -7.68
C LEU A 136 -1.16 3.53 -7.50
N ARG A 137 -1.58 3.24 -6.26
CA ARG A 137 -2.98 3.16 -5.87
C ARG A 137 -3.69 4.50 -6.03
N ALA A 138 -3.06 5.59 -5.59
CA ALA A 138 -3.57 6.95 -5.80
C ALA A 138 -3.70 7.27 -7.30
N ALA A 139 -2.71 6.90 -8.13
CA ALA A 139 -2.75 7.08 -9.58
C ALA A 139 -3.93 6.32 -10.21
N PHE A 140 -4.19 5.08 -9.79
CA PHE A 140 -5.36 4.32 -10.20
C PHE A 140 -6.68 5.01 -9.81
N LEU A 141 -6.79 5.49 -8.58
CA LEU A 141 -7.99 6.20 -8.09
C LEU A 141 -8.20 7.54 -8.79
N LEU A 142 -7.14 8.22 -9.21
CA LEU A 142 -7.23 9.45 -10.01
C LEU A 142 -7.48 9.18 -11.51
N GLY A 143 -7.50 7.91 -11.93
CA GLY A 143 -7.75 7.51 -13.31
C GLY A 143 -6.56 7.68 -14.25
N VAL A 144 -5.34 7.81 -13.71
CA VAL A 144 -4.11 7.94 -14.51
C VAL A 144 -3.92 6.68 -15.36
N GLY A 145 -3.73 6.86 -16.67
CA GLY A 145 -3.55 5.75 -17.62
C GLY A 145 -4.85 5.03 -18.02
N MET A 146 -6.02 5.46 -17.55
CA MET A 146 -7.30 5.01 -18.07
C MET A 146 -7.59 5.82 -19.34
N GLY A 147 -7.37 5.22 -20.52
CA GLY A 147 -7.51 5.88 -21.82
C GLY A 147 -8.78 6.75 -21.90
N GLY A 148 -8.58 8.04 -22.12
CA GLY A 148 -9.64 9.03 -22.17
C GLY A 148 -10.50 8.87 -23.42
N GLY A 149 -11.79 8.60 -23.21
CA GLY A 149 -12.84 8.76 -24.22
C GLY A 149 -13.92 9.71 -23.72
N GLY A 150 -13.88 10.96 -24.19
CA GLY A 150 -14.97 11.96 -24.16
C GLY A 150 -14.94 12.95 -22.99
N GLY A 151 -15.03 14.27 -23.17
CA GLY A 151 -15.19 15.07 -24.38
C GLY A 151 -15.00 16.56 -24.07
N GLY A 152 -13.99 17.18 -24.67
CA GLY A 152 -13.90 18.63 -24.78
C GLY A 152 -14.77 19.07 -25.96
N GLY A 153 -15.96 19.59 -25.66
CA GLY A 153 -16.88 20.12 -26.66
C GLY A 153 -16.23 21.23 -27.48
N LYS A 154 -15.92 20.95 -28.75
CA LYS A 154 -15.80 22.00 -29.77
C LYS A 154 -17.17 22.65 -29.92
N ALA A 155 -17.39 23.75 -29.22
CA ALA A 155 -18.45 24.69 -29.55
C ALA A 155 -18.11 25.34 -30.89
N LYS A 156 -18.59 24.74 -31.99
CA LYS A 156 -18.70 25.43 -33.28
C LYS A 156 -20.03 26.17 -33.26
N ARG A 157 -19.99 27.47 -32.92
CA ARG A 157 -21.10 28.39 -33.18
C ARG A 157 -20.81 29.06 -34.53
N THR A 158 -21.70 28.74 -35.47
CA THR A 158 -22.20 29.52 -36.63
C THR A 158 -21.40 30.73 -37.06
#